data_AF-A0A5J5TMI0-F1
#
_entry.id   AF-A0A5J5TMI0-F1
#
_cell.length_a   1.000
_cell.length_b   1.000
_cell.length_c   1.000
_cell.angle_alpha   90.00
_cell.angle_beta   90.00
_cell.angle_gamma   90.00
#
_symmetry.space_group_name_H-M   'P 1'
#
loop_
_entity.id
_entity.type
_entity.pdbx_description
1 polymer ?
#
loop_
_entity_poly.entity_id
_entity_poly.type
_entity_poly.pdbx_seq_one_letter_code
_entity_poly.pdbx_strand_id
1 'polypeptide(L)'
;MFGKKAGTEELEAFYPIRPECVAEIPKTRFKPRAGKTLSARRWQAAFSETGCLDIAKVLRRIQRGGIHPSIKGLVWEFLLGCYNPNSTLEDRNQLRQQRRERYSMWKTECRNMVSVIGRGNFITTPIITDDGQPIEVEGCRVTSAVSDKKVAQWMLILHQFGLDVVRTDRALAFYEDKANQAKLWDVLSIYSWVDDDIGYVQGMNDICSPMRENFRCSTTSIGVQSQLGTLSQVIKTVDPQLHKHLEDLDGGEYLFAFRMLMVLFRREFSFLDALYLWEVMWAMEYNPNIFWSYEQPDGASDSNYGQLNQKMLKQYGKFQRKNLETGYADKNNALAVFLVASVLETKNKQILKEAKGLDEILGDITGNLDAKKACQEALKLQNKYLKKAKRP
;
A
#
# COMPACT_ATOMS: atom_id res chain seq x y z
N MET A 1 23.37 29.30 -11.01
CA MET A 1 23.03 28.37 -9.90
C MET A 1 21.54 28.53 -9.53
N PHE A 2 20.62 28.38 -10.50
CA PHE A 2 19.18 28.59 -10.31
C PHE A 2 18.42 27.37 -10.84
N GLY A 3 17.64 26.69 -9.98
CA GLY A 3 16.78 25.58 -10.42
C GLY A 3 16.58 24.43 -9.42
N LYS A 4 17.29 24.38 -8.28
CA LYS A 4 17.12 23.28 -7.30
C LYS A 4 16.06 23.52 -6.21
N LYS A 5 15.59 24.77 -6.00
CA LYS A 5 14.69 25.15 -4.89
C LYS A 5 13.20 24.91 -5.16
N ALA A 6 12.71 25.25 -6.36
CA ALA A 6 11.28 25.28 -6.66
C ALA A 6 10.51 23.97 -6.38
N GLY A 7 11.10 22.82 -6.72
CA GLY A 7 10.41 21.53 -6.55
C GLY A 7 10.39 20.98 -5.12
N THR A 8 11.20 21.52 -4.20
CA THR A 8 11.19 21.12 -2.78
C THR A 8 10.25 22.00 -1.98
N GLU A 9 10.29 23.32 -2.20
CA GLU A 9 9.35 24.28 -1.62
C GLU A 9 7.89 23.95 -2.01
N GLU A 10 7.66 23.53 -3.26
CA GLU A 10 6.34 23.07 -3.70
C GLU A 10 5.85 21.82 -2.94
N LEU A 11 6.74 20.87 -2.62
CA LEU A 11 6.35 19.66 -1.88
C LEU A 11 6.02 19.96 -0.42
N GLU A 12 6.77 20.86 0.22
CA GLU A 12 6.52 21.30 1.59
C GLU A 12 5.17 22.01 1.74
N ALA A 13 4.68 22.68 0.69
CA ALA A 13 3.33 23.27 0.69
C ALA A 13 2.21 22.22 0.75
N PHE A 14 2.41 21.03 0.18
CA PHE A 14 1.43 19.93 0.23
C PHE A 14 1.63 19.01 1.44
N TYR A 15 2.86 18.88 1.92
CA TYR A 15 3.25 17.98 3.00
C TYR A 15 4.13 18.73 4.00
N PRO A 16 3.55 19.67 4.77
CA PRO A 16 4.31 20.44 5.74
C PRO A 16 4.90 19.51 6.80
N ILE A 17 6.21 19.66 7.00
CA ILE A 17 6.99 18.95 8.02
C ILE A 17 7.16 19.88 9.21
N ARG A 18 7.04 19.32 10.41
CA ARG A 18 7.24 20.04 11.66
C ARG A 18 8.68 20.56 11.75
N PRO A 19 8.90 21.86 12.06
CA PRO A 19 10.24 22.47 12.04
C PRO A 19 11.30 21.69 12.84
N GLU A 20 10.92 21.15 14.00
CA GLU A 20 11.74 20.36 14.90
C GLU A 20 12.19 19.02 14.31
N CYS A 21 11.46 18.45 13.35
CA CYS A 21 11.76 17.16 12.74
C CYS A 21 12.58 17.25 11.46
N VAL A 22 12.77 18.46 10.89
CA VAL A 22 13.38 18.65 9.55
C VAL A 22 14.80 18.07 9.47
N ALA A 23 15.57 18.13 10.56
CA ALA A 23 16.95 17.62 10.60
C ALA A 23 17.04 16.09 10.67
N GLU A 24 16.00 15.43 11.20
CA GLU A 24 16.00 13.99 11.50
C GLU A 24 15.40 13.16 10.36
N ILE A 25 14.65 13.79 9.45
CA ILE A 25 13.98 13.09 8.36
C ILE A 25 14.90 12.85 7.14
N PRO A 26 14.86 11.66 6.53
CA PRO A 26 15.54 11.42 5.27
C PRO A 26 15.04 12.35 4.17
N LYS A 27 15.99 12.97 3.44
CA LYS A 27 15.65 13.87 2.32
C LYS A 27 15.00 13.09 1.19
N THR A 28 13.85 13.57 0.71
CA THR A 28 13.17 12.97 -0.44
C THR A 28 13.97 13.13 -1.73
N ARG A 29 13.97 12.06 -2.55
CA ARG A 29 14.55 12.06 -3.90
C ARG A 29 13.50 12.40 -4.96
N PHE A 30 12.21 12.17 -4.67
CA PHE A 30 11.11 12.57 -5.52
C PHE A 30 11.03 14.09 -5.63
N LYS A 31 10.93 14.57 -6.87
CA LYS A 31 10.65 15.98 -7.19
C LYS A 31 9.71 16.01 -8.38
N PRO A 32 8.58 16.76 -8.32
CA PRO A 32 7.76 17.02 -9.49
C PRO A 32 8.61 17.59 -10.63
N ARG A 33 8.42 17.08 -11.84
CA ARG A 33 9.16 17.52 -13.04
C ARG A 33 8.18 17.88 -14.14
N ALA A 34 8.23 19.14 -14.58
CA ALA A 34 7.45 19.62 -15.71
C ALA A 34 7.63 18.70 -16.94
N GLY A 35 6.52 18.36 -17.58
CA GLY A 35 6.49 17.47 -18.75
C GLY A 35 6.72 15.97 -18.46
N LYS A 36 7.18 15.58 -17.26
CA LYS A 36 7.39 14.18 -16.86
C LYS A 36 6.33 13.69 -15.88
N THR A 37 6.14 14.40 -14.76
CA THR A 37 5.13 14.09 -13.74
C THR A 37 3.73 14.33 -14.28
N LEU A 38 2.77 13.48 -13.90
CA LEU A 38 1.37 13.65 -14.28
C LEU A 38 0.82 14.90 -13.60
N SER A 39 0.56 15.96 -14.38
CA SER A 39 0.00 17.22 -13.89
C SER A 39 -1.53 17.24 -13.98
N ALA A 40 -2.16 18.17 -13.25
CA ALA A 40 -3.61 18.38 -13.30
C ALA A 40 -4.14 18.59 -14.73
N ARG A 41 -3.45 19.39 -15.55
CA ARG A 41 -3.80 19.60 -16.97
C ARG A 41 -3.79 18.29 -17.76
N ARG A 42 -2.77 17.45 -17.56
CA ARG A 42 -2.64 16.18 -18.29
C ARG A 42 -3.63 15.13 -17.80
N TRP A 43 -3.99 15.19 -16.52
CA TRP A 43 -5.05 14.39 -15.91
C TRP A 43 -6.41 14.73 -16.53
N GLN A 44 -6.79 16.01 -16.57
CA GLN A 44 -8.06 16.42 -17.18
C GLN A 44 -8.13 16.05 -18.67
N ALA A 45 -7.04 16.25 -19.42
CA ALA A 45 -6.95 15.87 -20.83
C ALA A 45 -6.87 14.34 -21.08
N ALA A 46 -7.03 13.50 -20.06
CA ALA A 46 -7.15 12.05 -20.19
C ALA A 46 -8.61 11.57 -20.16
N PHE A 47 -9.57 12.43 -19.82
CA PHE A 47 -10.98 12.09 -19.83
C PHE A 47 -11.63 12.37 -21.19
N SER A 48 -12.64 11.57 -21.54
CA SER A 48 -13.62 11.88 -22.60
C SER A 48 -14.61 12.95 -22.14
N GLU A 49 -15.43 13.45 -23.07
CA GLU A 49 -16.53 14.39 -22.77
C GLU A 49 -17.52 13.82 -21.75
N THR A 50 -17.78 12.51 -21.80
CA THR A 50 -18.65 11.79 -20.86
C THR A 50 -17.97 11.46 -19.52
N GLY A 51 -16.66 11.70 -19.39
CA GLY A 51 -15.90 11.43 -18.17
C GLY A 51 -15.29 10.02 -18.07
N CYS A 52 -15.21 9.24 -19.15
CA CYS A 52 -14.45 8.00 -19.19
C CYS A 52 -12.94 8.29 -19.28
N LEU A 53 -12.11 7.54 -18.56
CA LEU A 53 -10.67 7.77 -18.43
C LEU A 53 -9.84 6.91 -19.41
N ASP A 54 -8.95 7.54 -20.18
CA ASP A 54 -7.84 6.85 -20.87
C ASP A 54 -6.78 6.43 -19.86
N ILE A 55 -7.06 5.32 -19.16
CA ILE A 55 -6.18 4.78 -18.12
C ILE A 55 -4.80 4.42 -18.68
N ALA A 56 -4.72 3.93 -19.91
CA ALA A 56 -3.46 3.58 -20.55
C ALA A 56 -2.51 4.80 -20.66
N LYS A 57 -3.04 5.97 -21.02
CA LYS A 57 -2.28 7.24 -21.10
C LYS A 57 -1.82 7.71 -19.72
N VAL A 58 -2.66 7.54 -18.71
CA VAL A 58 -2.37 7.88 -17.30
C VAL A 58 -1.25 6.99 -16.76
N LEU A 59 -1.39 5.66 -16.85
CA LEU A 59 -0.38 4.69 -16.38
C LEU A 59 1.00 4.97 -16.98
N ARG A 60 1.08 5.23 -18.30
CA ARG A 60 2.34 5.58 -18.97
C ARG A 60 3.01 6.82 -18.40
N ARG A 61 2.25 7.81 -17.92
CA ARG A 61 2.78 9.03 -17.31
C ARG A 61 3.27 8.78 -15.88
N ILE A 62 2.48 8.09 -15.08
CA ILE A 62 2.83 7.73 -13.70
C ILE A 62 4.13 6.93 -13.68
N GLN A 63 4.24 5.89 -14.51
CA GLN A 63 5.45 5.08 -14.62
C GLN A 63 6.70 5.85 -15.12
N ARG A 64 6.54 7.06 -15.66
CA ARG A 64 7.67 7.90 -16.12
C ARG A 64 8.14 8.89 -15.06
N GLY A 65 7.22 9.45 -14.28
CA GLY A 65 7.54 10.57 -13.38
C GLY A 65 6.59 10.77 -12.19
N GLY A 66 5.74 9.78 -11.87
CA GLY A 66 4.82 9.82 -10.73
C GLY A 66 3.66 10.79 -10.92
N ILE A 67 2.97 11.06 -9.82
CA ILE A 67 1.78 11.91 -9.77
C ILE A 67 2.11 13.22 -9.07
N HIS A 68 1.59 14.32 -9.60
CA HIS A 68 1.70 15.62 -8.95
C HIS A 68 0.86 15.65 -7.65
N PRO A 69 1.38 16.17 -6.52
CA PRO A 69 0.68 16.19 -5.23
C PRO A 69 -0.77 16.66 -5.30
N SER A 70 -1.03 17.75 -6.05
CA SER A 70 -2.36 18.36 -6.18
C SER A 70 -3.46 17.46 -6.75
N ILE A 71 -3.12 16.31 -7.34
CA ILE A 71 -4.10 15.39 -7.94
C ILE A 71 -3.96 13.95 -7.44
N LYS A 72 -3.09 13.66 -6.46
CA LYS A 72 -2.86 12.28 -5.99
C LYS A 72 -4.16 11.61 -5.55
N GLY A 73 -4.94 12.27 -4.70
CA GLY A 73 -6.22 11.74 -4.22
C GLY A 73 -7.19 11.36 -5.35
N LEU A 74 -7.28 12.18 -6.41
CA LEU A 74 -8.15 11.91 -7.56
C LEU A 74 -7.66 10.74 -8.42
N VAL A 75 -6.34 10.64 -8.61
CA VAL A 75 -5.75 9.57 -9.44
C VAL A 75 -5.78 8.23 -8.70
N TRP A 76 -5.55 8.23 -7.39
CA TRP A 76 -5.55 7.03 -6.56
C TRP A 76 -6.91 6.34 -6.55
N GLU A 77 -8.02 7.07 -6.59
CA GLU A 77 -9.36 6.49 -6.72
C GLU A 77 -9.49 5.55 -7.93
N PHE A 78 -8.74 5.78 -9.02
CA PHE A 78 -8.71 4.87 -10.17
C PHE A 78 -7.67 3.76 -10.00
N LEU A 79 -6.45 4.08 -9.55
CA LEU A 79 -5.38 3.10 -9.39
C LEU A 79 -5.73 2.00 -8.39
N LEU A 80 -6.47 2.36 -7.35
CA LEU A 80 -6.89 1.48 -6.26
C LEU A 80 -8.23 0.78 -6.53
N GLY A 81 -8.80 0.94 -7.73
CA GLY A 81 -10.05 0.28 -8.08
C GLY A 81 -11.29 0.87 -7.41
N CYS A 82 -11.23 2.08 -6.84
CA CYS A 82 -12.45 2.73 -6.36
C CYS A 82 -13.38 3.10 -7.52
N TYR A 83 -12.82 3.39 -8.71
CA TYR A 83 -13.59 3.66 -9.92
C TYR A 83 -13.14 2.86 -11.13
N ASN A 84 -14.11 2.38 -11.89
CA ASN A 84 -13.90 1.80 -13.21
C ASN A 84 -13.48 2.92 -14.19
N PRO A 85 -12.37 2.78 -14.95
CA PRO A 85 -11.99 3.77 -15.97
C PRO A 85 -13.06 4.05 -17.02
N ASN A 86 -13.92 3.09 -17.31
CA ASN A 86 -14.99 3.24 -18.30
C ASN A 86 -16.25 3.91 -17.75
N SER A 87 -16.32 4.18 -16.43
CA SER A 87 -17.45 4.90 -15.82
C SER A 87 -17.52 6.35 -16.30
N THR A 88 -18.73 6.90 -16.37
CA THR A 88 -18.96 8.33 -16.60
C THR A 88 -18.72 9.14 -15.31
N LEU A 89 -18.71 10.47 -15.41
CA LEU A 89 -18.65 11.32 -14.21
C LEU A 89 -19.90 11.14 -13.32
N GLU A 90 -21.07 10.98 -13.93
CA GLU A 90 -22.34 10.79 -13.22
C GLU A 90 -22.36 9.48 -12.45
N ASP A 91 -21.96 8.36 -13.08
CA ASP A 91 -21.85 7.05 -12.42
C ASP A 91 -20.97 7.14 -11.17
N ARG A 92 -19.83 7.84 -11.27
CA ARG A 92 -18.90 7.99 -10.14
C ARG A 92 -19.47 8.86 -9.02
N ASN A 93 -20.24 9.89 -9.36
CA ASN A 93 -20.89 10.74 -8.37
C ASN A 93 -21.96 9.95 -7.60
N GLN A 94 -22.79 9.17 -8.30
CA GLN A 94 -23.79 8.29 -7.69
C GLN A 94 -23.12 7.24 -6.79
N LEU A 95 -22.10 6.55 -7.28
CA LEU A 95 -21.37 5.54 -6.49
C LEU A 95 -20.69 6.15 -5.27
N ARG A 96 -20.12 7.37 -5.39
CA ARG A 96 -19.54 8.10 -4.25
C ARG A 96 -20.59 8.38 -3.19
N GLN A 97 -21.78 8.81 -3.60
CA GLN A 97 -22.88 9.12 -2.69
C GLN A 97 -23.34 7.84 -1.95
N GLN A 98 -23.61 6.76 -2.68
CA GLN A 98 -24.00 5.47 -2.11
C GLN A 98 -22.96 4.95 -1.10
N ARG A 99 -21.66 5.01 -1.43
CA ARG A 99 -20.59 4.58 -0.52
C ARG A 99 -20.47 5.46 0.73
N ARG A 100 -20.72 6.78 0.62
CA ARG A 100 -20.74 7.70 1.78
C ARG A 100 -21.91 7.39 2.71
N GLU A 101 -23.09 7.12 2.15
CA GLU A 101 -24.27 6.72 2.92
C GLU A 101 -24.01 5.40 3.65
N ARG A 102 -23.48 4.40 2.95
CA ARG A 102 -23.08 3.11 3.56
C ARG A 102 -22.05 3.27 4.67
N TYR A 103 -21.00 4.07 4.44
CA TYR A 103 -20.01 4.37 5.49
C TYR A 103 -20.63 5.11 6.68
N SER A 104 -21.60 6.00 6.45
CA SER A 104 -22.33 6.70 7.52
C SER A 104 -23.19 5.74 8.35
N MET A 105 -23.78 4.72 7.71
CA MET A 105 -24.52 3.66 8.41
C MET A 105 -23.58 2.87 9.33
N TRP A 106 -22.45 2.36 8.81
CA TRP A 106 -21.45 1.66 9.62
C TRP A 106 -20.90 2.53 10.75
N LYS A 107 -20.60 3.80 10.47
CA LYS A 107 -20.16 4.75 11.50
C LYS A 107 -21.20 4.90 12.61
N THR A 108 -22.49 4.92 12.28
CA THR A 108 -23.58 5.04 13.26
C THR A 108 -23.73 3.76 14.08
N GLU A 109 -23.64 2.60 13.44
CA GLU A 109 -23.63 1.28 14.10
C GLU A 109 -22.48 1.17 15.11
N CYS A 110 -21.24 1.43 14.67
CA CYS A 110 -20.07 1.43 15.56
C CYS A 110 -20.22 2.44 16.71
N ARG A 111 -20.76 3.63 16.42
CA ARG A 111 -21.00 4.66 17.45
C ARG A 111 -22.01 4.24 18.50
N ASN A 112 -23.04 3.46 18.12
CA ASN A 112 -24.03 2.97 19.08
C ASN A 112 -23.39 2.00 20.08
N MET A 113 -22.37 1.25 19.67
CA MET A 113 -21.61 0.36 20.54
C MET A 113 -20.53 1.10 21.35
N VAL A 114 -19.79 2.01 20.70
CA VAL A 114 -18.72 2.82 21.31
C VAL A 114 -18.92 4.30 20.95
N SER A 115 -19.43 5.06 21.91
CA SER A 115 -19.94 6.42 21.69
C SER A 115 -18.93 7.46 21.17
N VAL A 116 -17.63 7.21 21.34
CA VAL A 116 -16.56 8.12 20.89
C VAL A 116 -16.38 8.12 19.36
N ILE A 117 -16.79 7.05 18.67
CA ILE A 117 -16.63 6.90 17.21
C ILE A 117 -17.42 7.98 16.46
N GLY A 118 -16.72 8.67 15.56
CA GLY A 118 -17.34 9.71 14.75
C GLY A 118 -17.62 11.01 15.48
N ARG A 119 -17.01 11.26 16.66
CA ARG A 119 -17.15 12.52 17.42
C ARG A 119 -15.93 13.45 17.33
N GLY A 120 -14.88 13.04 16.61
CA GLY A 120 -13.64 13.82 16.53
C GLY A 120 -12.68 13.57 17.70
N ASN A 121 -12.93 12.53 18.49
CA ASN A 121 -12.04 12.05 19.55
C ASN A 121 -11.68 10.58 19.28
N PHE A 122 -10.67 10.07 19.98
CA PHE A 122 -10.24 8.67 19.91
C PHE A 122 -9.70 8.22 21.27
N ILE A 123 -9.57 6.91 21.46
CA ILE A 123 -9.10 6.32 22.72
C ILE A 123 -7.72 5.69 22.55
N THR A 124 -6.90 5.74 23.60
CA THR A 124 -5.59 5.06 23.67
C THR A 124 -5.50 4.09 24.84
N THR A 125 -6.54 4.03 25.67
CA THR A 125 -6.67 3.15 26.83
C THR A 125 -7.74 2.09 26.56
N PRO A 126 -7.59 0.87 27.12
CA PRO A 126 -8.62 -0.15 27.05
C PRO A 126 -9.97 0.36 27.60
N ILE A 127 -11.06 -0.06 26.97
CA ILE A 127 -12.44 0.31 27.35
C ILE A 127 -13.23 -0.87 27.92
N ILE A 128 -12.69 -2.09 27.80
CA ILE A 128 -13.22 -3.31 28.40
C ILE A 128 -12.05 -4.15 28.93
N THR A 129 -12.31 -5.01 29.91
CA THR A 129 -11.36 -6.02 30.40
C THR A 129 -11.35 -7.24 29.46
N ASP A 130 -10.37 -8.12 29.62
CA ASP A 130 -10.29 -9.40 28.88
C ASP A 130 -11.54 -10.29 29.11
N ASP A 131 -12.19 -10.13 30.27
CA ASP A 131 -13.45 -10.80 30.63
C ASP A 131 -14.71 -10.09 30.07
N GLY A 132 -14.54 -9.05 29.24
CA GLY A 132 -15.64 -8.31 28.60
C GLY A 132 -16.38 -7.32 29.51
N GLN A 133 -15.82 -6.98 30.67
CA GLN A 133 -16.43 -5.99 31.57
C GLN A 133 -16.05 -4.56 31.15
N PRO A 134 -17.01 -3.61 31.09
CA PRO A 134 -16.72 -2.22 30.76
C PRO A 134 -15.76 -1.54 31.75
N ILE A 135 -14.84 -0.73 31.23
CA ILE A 135 -13.95 0.15 32.00
C ILE A 135 -14.46 1.57 31.84
N GLU A 136 -14.61 2.31 32.94
CA GLU A 136 -14.97 3.72 32.89
C GLU A 136 -13.83 4.54 32.26
N VAL A 137 -14.10 5.09 31.08
CA VAL A 137 -13.19 6.00 30.37
C VAL A 137 -13.94 7.30 30.12
N GLU A 138 -13.33 8.42 30.52
CA GLU A 138 -13.95 9.74 30.42
C GLU A 138 -14.36 10.05 28.97
N GLY A 139 -15.63 10.43 28.77
CA GLY A 139 -16.18 10.73 27.45
C GLY A 139 -16.45 9.52 26.54
N CYS A 140 -16.21 8.29 27.02
CA CYS A 140 -16.47 7.05 26.29
C CYS A 140 -17.48 6.17 27.06
N ARG A 141 -18.71 6.13 26.54
CA ARG A 141 -19.73 5.14 26.96
C ARG A 141 -19.69 3.94 26.03
N VAL A 142 -19.69 2.75 26.64
CA VAL A 142 -19.80 1.44 25.99
C VAL A 142 -21.15 0.83 26.37
N THR A 143 -21.83 0.16 25.44
CA THR A 143 -23.08 -0.56 25.75
C THR A 143 -22.80 -1.70 26.74
N SER A 144 -23.60 -1.81 27.80
CA SER A 144 -23.39 -2.75 28.92
C SER A 144 -23.44 -4.22 28.53
N ALA A 145 -22.61 -5.04 29.21
CA ALA A 145 -22.41 -6.49 29.08
C ALA A 145 -22.38 -6.99 27.63
N VAL A 146 -21.18 -6.96 27.04
CA VAL A 146 -20.96 -7.45 25.69
C VAL A 146 -21.03 -8.98 25.68
N SER A 147 -22.23 -9.53 25.45
CA SER A 147 -22.41 -10.97 25.25
C SER A 147 -21.95 -11.45 23.87
N ASP A 148 -21.87 -10.53 22.91
CA ASP A 148 -21.41 -10.80 21.55
C ASP A 148 -19.88 -10.86 21.48
N LYS A 149 -19.36 -12.04 21.16
CA LYS A 149 -17.92 -12.30 21.04
C LYS A 149 -17.23 -11.41 19.99
N LYS A 150 -17.89 -11.11 18.85
CA LYS A 150 -17.33 -10.26 17.79
C LYS A 150 -17.19 -8.82 18.28
N VAL A 151 -18.22 -8.31 18.96
CA VAL A 151 -18.20 -6.96 19.54
C VAL A 151 -17.11 -6.85 20.61
N ALA A 152 -16.99 -7.85 21.50
CA ALA A 152 -15.97 -7.85 22.56
C ALA A 152 -14.55 -7.87 21.97
N GLN A 153 -14.28 -8.74 21.00
CA GLN A 153 -12.97 -8.82 20.34
C GLN A 153 -12.60 -7.50 19.65
N TRP A 154 -13.55 -6.89 18.94
CA TRP A 154 -13.34 -5.60 18.30
C TRP A 154 -13.05 -4.49 19.32
N MET A 155 -13.80 -4.41 20.42
CA MET A 155 -13.57 -3.42 21.47
C MET A 155 -12.21 -3.56 22.18
N LEU A 156 -11.74 -4.80 22.40
CA LEU A 156 -10.42 -5.06 23.01
C LEU A 156 -9.28 -4.41 22.23
N ILE A 157 -9.36 -4.37 20.90
CA ILE A 157 -8.28 -3.89 20.04
C ILE A 157 -8.35 -2.39 19.70
N LEU A 158 -9.45 -1.70 19.99
CA LEU A 158 -9.64 -0.28 19.63
C LEU A 158 -8.57 0.66 20.20
N HIS A 159 -8.10 0.40 21.43
CA HIS A 159 -7.09 1.21 22.08
C HIS A 159 -5.72 1.11 21.37
N GLN A 160 -5.41 -0.07 20.81
CA GLN A 160 -4.19 -0.29 20.03
C GLN A 160 -4.19 0.60 18.77
N PHE A 161 -5.35 0.79 18.14
CA PHE A 161 -5.47 1.66 16.98
C PHE A 161 -5.14 3.12 17.35
N GLY A 162 -5.61 3.59 18.51
CA GLY A 162 -5.29 4.93 18.97
C GLY A 162 -3.81 5.10 19.28
N LEU A 163 -3.18 4.09 19.90
CA LEU A 163 -1.74 4.10 20.14
C LEU A 163 -0.95 4.18 18.83
N ASP A 164 -1.36 3.45 17.80
CA ASP A 164 -0.71 3.46 16.49
C ASP A 164 -0.97 4.77 15.72
N VAL A 165 -2.18 5.33 15.79
CA VAL A 165 -2.51 6.67 15.26
C VAL A 165 -1.59 7.74 15.86
N VAL A 166 -1.36 7.72 17.17
CA VAL A 166 -0.45 8.67 17.85
C VAL A 166 1.01 8.46 17.46
N ARG A 167 1.40 7.27 16.97
CA ARG A 167 2.75 6.97 16.48
C ARG A 167 2.93 7.24 14.99
N THR A 168 1.84 7.46 14.24
CA THR A 168 1.85 7.62 12.79
C THR A 168 2.55 8.92 12.39
N ASP A 169 3.66 8.81 11.65
CA ASP A 169 4.34 9.90 10.94
C ASP A 169 4.38 11.26 11.64
N ARG A 170 4.83 11.24 12.90
CA ARG A 170 4.89 12.41 13.80
C ARG A 170 5.66 13.62 13.27
N ALA A 171 6.47 13.45 12.22
CA ALA A 171 7.19 14.53 11.57
C ALA A 171 6.31 15.37 10.63
N LEU A 172 5.19 14.84 10.14
CA LEU A 172 4.26 15.58 9.27
C LEU A 172 3.25 16.33 10.12
N ALA A 173 3.09 17.63 9.87
CA ALA A 173 2.14 18.49 10.61
C ALA A 173 0.68 17.99 10.46
N PHE A 174 0.36 17.30 9.36
CA PHE A 174 -0.96 16.70 9.15
C PHE A 174 -1.37 15.72 10.26
N TYR A 175 -0.43 14.90 10.75
CA TYR A 175 -0.69 13.87 11.76
C TYR A 175 -0.55 14.40 13.19
N GLU A 176 -0.14 15.65 13.39
CA GLU A 176 -0.17 16.32 14.70
C GLU A 176 -1.59 16.79 15.05
N ASP A 177 -2.37 17.19 14.05
CA ASP A 177 -3.75 17.65 14.20
C ASP A 177 -4.66 16.53 14.75
N LYS A 178 -5.23 16.79 15.93
CA LYS A 178 -6.16 15.89 16.62
C LYS A 178 -7.39 15.54 15.79
N ALA A 179 -7.88 16.45 14.97
CA ALA A 179 -9.03 16.18 14.10
C ALA A 179 -8.67 15.16 13.00
N ASN A 180 -7.44 15.20 12.48
CA ASN A 180 -6.98 14.24 11.49
C ASN A 180 -6.66 12.88 12.13
N GLN A 181 -6.06 12.88 13.32
CA GLN A 181 -5.87 11.66 14.12
C GLN A 181 -7.21 10.96 14.39
N ALA A 182 -8.22 11.70 14.84
CA ALA A 182 -9.55 11.15 15.10
C ALA A 182 -10.22 10.59 13.83
N LYS A 183 -10.05 11.24 12.67
CA LYS A 183 -10.54 10.70 11.39
C LYS A 183 -9.83 9.40 11.01
N LEU A 184 -8.51 9.31 11.21
CA LEU A 184 -7.76 8.10 10.93
C LEU A 184 -8.21 6.96 11.86
N TRP A 185 -8.35 7.25 13.15
CA TRP A 185 -8.87 6.29 14.11
C TRP A 185 -10.27 5.78 13.74
N ASP A 186 -11.21 6.69 13.41
CA ASP A 186 -12.55 6.33 12.93
C ASP A 186 -12.51 5.37 11.72
N VAL A 187 -11.64 5.66 10.74
CA VAL A 187 -11.51 4.83 9.53
C VAL A 187 -11.00 3.44 9.89
N LEU A 188 -9.97 3.34 10.72
CA LEU A 188 -9.41 2.06 11.16
C LEU A 188 -10.41 1.25 12.00
N SER A 189 -11.09 1.90 12.96
CA SER A 189 -12.10 1.27 13.80
C SER A 189 -13.29 0.73 13.01
N ILE A 190 -13.79 1.50 12.03
CA ILE A 190 -14.91 1.07 11.20
C ILE A 190 -14.45 -0.02 10.22
N TYR A 191 -13.26 0.11 9.65
CA TYR A 191 -12.71 -0.92 8.76
C TYR A 191 -12.61 -2.27 9.47
N SER A 192 -12.03 -2.32 10.68
CA SER A 192 -11.87 -3.57 11.44
C SER A 192 -13.19 -4.16 11.91
N TRP A 193 -14.26 -3.37 11.95
CA TRP A 193 -15.62 -3.86 12.26
C TRP A 193 -16.26 -4.52 11.03
N VAL A 194 -16.09 -3.90 9.86
CA VAL A 194 -16.71 -4.33 8.60
C VAL A 194 -15.99 -5.57 8.02
N ASP A 195 -14.68 -5.66 8.18
CA ASP A 195 -13.84 -6.74 7.66
C ASP A 195 -13.27 -7.58 8.83
N ASP A 196 -14.03 -8.59 9.27
CA ASP A 196 -13.66 -9.47 10.38
C ASP A 196 -12.65 -10.57 10.00
N ASP A 197 -12.51 -10.87 8.72
CA ASP A 197 -11.49 -11.77 8.17
C ASP A 197 -10.06 -11.21 8.37
N ILE A 198 -9.88 -9.90 8.15
CA ILE A 198 -8.57 -9.24 8.28
C ILE A 198 -8.42 -8.58 9.65
N GLY A 199 -9.48 -7.97 10.16
CA GLY A 199 -9.43 -7.13 11.35
C GLY A 199 -8.44 -5.97 11.21
N TYR A 200 -7.62 -5.75 12.23
CA TYR A 200 -6.50 -4.79 12.19
C TYR A 200 -5.19 -5.49 12.55
N VAL A 201 -4.17 -5.23 11.74
CA VAL A 201 -2.80 -5.64 11.97
C VAL A 201 -1.93 -4.40 12.09
N GLN A 202 -1.01 -4.39 13.07
CA GLN A 202 -0.08 -3.29 13.27
C GLN A 202 0.69 -2.97 11.97
N GLY A 203 0.64 -1.71 11.54
CA GLY A 203 1.19 -1.24 10.26
C GLY A 203 0.13 -0.84 9.24
N MET A 204 -1.15 -1.22 9.42
CA MET A 204 -2.24 -0.78 8.54
C MET A 204 -2.51 0.73 8.63
N ASN A 205 -2.18 1.36 9.77
CA ASN A 205 -2.22 2.82 9.95
C ASN A 205 -1.29 3.57 8.96
N ASP A 206 -0.20 2.92 8.52
CA ASP A 206 0.77 3.52 7.62
C ASP A 206 0.34 3.41 6.14
N ILE A 207 -0.75 2.70 5.82
CA ILE A 207 -0.99 2.12 4.49
C ILE A 207 -2.39 2.43 3.98
N CYS A 208 -2.52 2.63 2.66
CA CYS A 208 -3.81 2.68 1.99
C CYS A 208 -4.31 1.28 1.59
N SER A 209 -5.63 1.14 1.46
CA SER A 209 -6.45 -0.02 1.07
C SER A 209 -5.90 -1.12 0.12
N PRO A 210 -5.03 -0.92 -0.89
CA PRO A 210 -4.59 -1.97 -1.81
C PRO A 210 -3.86 -3.18 -1.19
N MET A 211 -3.44 -3.11 0.07
CA MET A 211 -2.63 -4.18 0.69
C MET A 211 -3.44 -5.18 1.53
N ARG A 212 -4.78 -5.23 1.37
CA ARG A 212 -5.66 -6.17 2.08
C ARG A 212 -5.11 -7.60 2.11
N GLU A 213 -4.55 -8.08 0.99
CA GLU A 213 -4.04 -9.45 0.88
C GLU A 213 -2.76 -9.70 1.72
N ASN A 214 -1.91 -8.69 1.93
CA ASN A 214 -0.72 -8.83 2.78
C ASN A 214 -1.07 -9.01 4.27
N PHE A 215 -2.24 -8.50 4.67
CA PHE A 215 -2.75 -8.57 6.04
C PHE A 215 -3.73 -9.71 6.27
N ARG A 216 -4.11 -10.45 5.21
CA ARG A 216 -4.97 -11.62 5.36
C ARG A 216 -4.20 -12.73 6.06
N CYS A 217 -4.62 -13.05 7.27
CA CYS A 217 -4.17 -14.21 8.03
C CYS A 217 -5.25 -15.28 7.93
N SER A 218 -5.01 -16.35 7.16
CA SER A 218 -5.84 -17.56 7.27
C SER A 218 -5.31 -18.44 8.40
N THR A 219 -6.13 -19.38 8.88
CA THR A 219 -5.75 -20.40 9.86
C THR A 219 -4.54 -21.26 9.47
N THR A 220 -4.05 -21.14 8.23
CA THR A 220 -2.95 -21.96 7.68
C THR A 220 -1.82 -21.16 7.02
N SER A 221 -1.93 -19.83 6.82
CA SER A 221 -0.83 -19.02 6.26
C SER A 221 -1.02 -17.51 6.47
N ILE A 222 0.09 -16.81 6.73
CA ILE A 222 0.18 -15.34 6.64
C ILE A 222 0.45 -14.98 5.17
N GLY A 223 -0.30 -14.03 4.58
CA GLY A 223 -0.14 -13.64 3.17
C GLY A 223 1.31 -13.32 2.76
N VAL A 224 2.09 -12.70 3.66
CA VAL A 224 3.52 -12.39 3.47
C VAL A 224 4.42 -13.64 3.39
N GLN A 225 4.06 -14.75 4.05
CA GLN A 225 4.88 -15.97 4.05
C GLN A 225 4.98 -16.59 2.64
N SER A 226 3.88 -16.55 1.87
CA SER A 226 3.88 -16.99 0.47
C SER A 226 4.82 -16.12 -0.40
N GLN A 227 4.89 -14.82 -0.11
CA GLN A 227 5.76 -13.88 -0.80
C GLN A 227 7.23 -14.12 -0.45
N LEU A 228 7.54 -14.51 0.79
CA LEU A 228 8.90 -14.91 1.20
C LEU A 228 9.34 -16.20 0.51
N GLY A 229 8.46 -17.20 0.40
CA GLY A 229 8.74 -18.41 -0.39
C GLY A 229 9.00 -18.08 -1.86
N THR A 230 8.20 -17.18 -2.44
CA THR A 230 8.40 -16.70 -3.82
C THR A 230 9.72 -15.95 -3.97
N LEU A 231 10.07 -15.09 -3.01
CA LEU A 231 11.34 -14.36 -2.97
C LEU A 231 12.53 -15.32 -2.97
N SER A 232 12.48 -16.34 -2.11
CA SER A 232 13.48 -17.39 -2.02
C SER A 232 13.68 -18.08 -3.38
N GLN A 233 12.59 -18.50 -4.03
CA GLN A 233 12.63 -19.14 -5.34
C GLN A 233 13.17 -18.22 -6.45
N VAL A 234 12.80 -16.93 -6.42
CA VAL A 234 13.28 -15.92 -7.37
C VAL A 234 14.80 -15.76 -7.23
N ILE A 235 15.30 -15.54 -6.02
CA ILE A 235 16.74 -15.37 -5.78
C ILE A 235 17.50 -16.65 -6.14
N LYS A 236 17.01 -17.83 -5.72
CA LYS A 236 17.61 -19.12 -6.08
C LYS A 236 17.74 -19.32 -7.59
N THR A 237 16.75 -18.89 -8.37
CA THR A 237 16.77 -19.00 -9.85
C THR A 237 17.69 -17.95 -10.48
N VAL A 238 17.64 -16.72 -9.98
CA VAL A 238 18.32 -15.56 -10.59
C VAL A 238 19.80 -15.51 -10.22
N ASP A 239 20.12 -15.80 -8.97
CA ASP A 239 21.44 -15.72 -8.35
C ASP A 239 21.62 -16.83 -7.27
N PRO A 240 21.92 -18.08 -7.68
CA PRO A 240 22.05 -19.20 -6.76
C PRO A 240 23.17 -19.04 -5.72
N GLN A 241 24.23 -18.28 -6.07
CA GLN A 241 25.36 -18.04 -5.16
C GLN A 241 24.94 -17.15 -3.99
N LEU A 242 24.20 -16.07 -4.28
CA LEU A 242 23.63 -15.22 -3.25
C LEU A 242 22.66 -16.00 -2.37
N HIS A 243 21.79 -16.83 -2.96
CA HIS A 243 20.85 -17.66 -2.21
C HIS A 243 21.58 -18.56 -1.20
N LYS A 244 22.58 -19.31 -1.67
CA LYS A 244 23.36 -20.22 -0.83
C LYS A 244 24.05 -19.49 0.31
N HIS A 245 24.63 -18.32 0.03
CA HIS A 245 25.27 -17.53 1.09
C HIS A 245 24.27 -17.05 2.15
N LEU A 246 23.04 -16.70 1.76
CA LEU A 246 21.99 -16.36 2.71
C LEU A 246 21.54 -17.59 3.51
N GLU A 247 21.49 -18.78 2.91
CA GLU A 247 21.25 -20.04 3.64
C GLU A 247 22.37 -20.33 4.66
N ASP A 248 23.63 -20.13 4.29
CA ASP A 248 24.79 -20.31 5.19
C ASP A 248 24.77 -19.33 6.39
N LEU A 249 24.06 -18.19 6.26
CA LEU A 249 23.82 -17.20 7.31
C LEU A 249 22.50 -17.43 8.08
N ASP A 250 21.85 -18.58 7.92
CA ASP A 250 20.54 -18.92 8.51
C ASP A 250 19.39 -17.99 8.05
N GLY A 251 19.55 -17.36 6.88
CA GLY A 251 18.61 -16.45 6.24
C GLY A 251 17.83 -17.04 5.06
N GLY A 252 17.83 -18.37 4.90
CA GLY A 252 17.24 -19.07 3.75
C GLY A 252 15.72 -18.87 3.58
N GLU A 253 15.02 -18.53 4.67
CA GLU A 253 13.59 -18.22 4.69
C GLU A 253 13.28 -16.72 4.46
N TYR A 254 14.31 -15.87 4.37
CA TYR A 254 14.19 -14.44 4.09
C TYR A 254 13.33 -13.65 5.10
N LEU A 255 13.20 -14.13 6.34
CA LEU A 255 12.40 -13.46 7.38
C LEU A 255 12.82 -12.01 7.64
N PHE A 256 14.08 -11.66 7.39
CA PHE A 256 14.58 -10.28 7.45
C PHE A 256 13.84 -9.33 6.47
N ALA A 257 13.30 -9.85 5.36
CA ALA A 257 12.54 -9.08 4.38
C ALA A 257 11.04 -8.93 4.75
N PHE A 258 10.58 -9.57 5.82
CA PHE A 258 9.17 -9.59 6.23
C PHE A 258 8.61 -8.17 6.36
N ARG A 259 9.32 -7.27 7.05
CA ARG A 259 8.90 -5.87 7.23
C ARG A 259 8.78 -5.15 5.87
N MET A 260 9.74 -5.35 4.97
CA MET A 260 9.74 -4.69 3.66
C MET A 260 8.53 -5.08 2.82
N LEU A 261 8.11 -6.35 2.88
CA LEU A 261 6.93 -6.84 2.16
C LEU A 261 5.64 -6.45 2.87
N MET A 262 5.58 -6.62 4.18
CA MET A 262 4.38 -6.36 4.99
C MET A 262 3.92 -4.91 4.86
N VAL A 263 4.85 -3.94 4.91
CA VAL A 263 4.50 -2.51 4.80
C VAL A 263 4.97 -1.86 3.49
N LEU A 264 5.19 -2.66 2.43
CA LEU A 264 5.63 -2.20 1.09
C LEU A 264 6.71 -1.11 1.15
N PHE A 265 7.82 -1.43 1.80
CA PHE A 265 9.00 -0.58 1.94
C PHE A 265 8.75 0.75 2.66
N ARG A 266 7.63 0.93 3.34
CA ARG A 266 7.31 2.19 4.02
C ARG A 266 8.38 2.60 5.02
N ARG A 267 9.03 1.66 5.69
CA ARG A 267 10.05 1.94 6.72
C ARG A 267 11.45 2.18 6.12
N GLU A 268 11.60 1.95 4.82
CA GLU A 268 12.85 1.95 4.08
C GLU A 268 13.03 3.24 3.25
N PHE A 269 11.93 3.98 3.03
CA PHE A 269 11.88 5.24 2.27
C PHE A 269 11.41 6.42 3.12
N SER A 270 11.78 7.64 2.69
CA SER A 270 11.09 8.85 3.16
C SER A 270 9.61 8.79 2.81
N PHE A 271 8.74 9.49 3.55
CA PHE A 271 7.30 9.51 3.30
C PHE A 271 6.95 9.76 1.81
N LEU A 272 7.55 10.80 1.22
CA LEU A 272 7.30 11.17 -0.16
C LEU A 272 7.85 10.16 -1.18
N ASP A 273 9.00 9.55 -0.90
CA ASP A 273 9.54 8.50 -1.76
C ASP A 273 8.71 7.22 -1.66
N ALA A 274 8.14 6.91 -0.50
CA ALA A 274 7.20 5.80 -0.30
C ALA A 274 5.91 6.03 -1.11
N LEU A 275 5.31 7.23 -1.02
CA LEU A 275 4.14 7.57 -1.85
C LEU A 275 4.45 7.43 -3.34
N TYR A 276 5.60 7.94 -3.77
CA TYR A 276 6.01 7.82 -5.17
C TYR A 276 6.25 6.36 -5.59
N LEU A 277 6.85 5.54 -4.72
CA LEU A 277 7.05 4.12 -4.95
C LEU A 277 5.72 3.43 -5.18
N TRP A 278 4.76 3.61 -4.26
CA TRP A 278 3.43 3.00 -4.34
C TRP A 278 2.68 3.41 -5.60
N GLU A 279 2.72 4.68 -5.99
CA GLU A 279 2.10 5.15 -7.24
C GLU A 279 2.66 4.44 -8.47
N VAL A 280 3.98 4.26 -8.50
CA VAL A 280 4.63 3.54 -9.60
C VAL A 280 4.25 2.06 -9.54
N MET A 281 4.25 1.44 -8.37
CA MET A 281 3.88 0.03 -8.21
C MET A 281 2.44 -0.23 -8.62
N TRP A 282 1.47 0.51 -8.09
CA TRP A 282 0.06 0.41 -8.48
C TRP A 282 -0.12 0.63 -9.98
N ALA A 283 0.60 1.59 -10.58
CA ALA A 283 0.55 1.78 -12.03
C ALA A 283 1.23 0.66 -12.84
N MET A 284 2.19 -0.06 -12.27
CA MET A 284 2.86 -1.21 -12.92
C MET A 284 2.01 -2.48 -12.81
N GLU A 285 1.30 -2.67 -11.70
CA GLU A 285 0.46 -3.84 -11.40
C GLU A 285 -1.00 -3.64 -11.80
N TYR A 286 -1.38 -2.44 -12.23
CA TYR A 286 -2.76 -2.08 -12.54
C TYR A 286 -3.46 -3.13 -13.41
N ASN A 287 -4.61 -3.58 -12.94
CA ASN A 287 -5.54 -4.45 -13.64
C ASN A 287 -6.87 -3.70 -13.82
N PRO A 288 -7.38 -3.48 -15.05
CA PRO A 288 -8.67 -2.85 -15.30
C PRO A 288 -9.85 -3.50 -14.56
N ASN A 289 -9.74 -4.78 -14.22
CA ASN A 289 -10.79 -5.52 -13.52
C ASN A 289 -10.74 -5.37 -11.99
N ILE A 290 -9.74 -4.67 -11.43
CA ILE A 290 -9.60 -4.47 -9.97
C ILE A 290 -10.83 -3.79 -9.34
N PHE A 291 -11.55 -2.99 -10.10
CA PHE A 291 -12.83 -2.41 -9.64
C PHE A 291 -13.85 -3.51 -9.35
N TRP A 292 -13.98 -4.48 -10.26
CA TRP A 292 -14.96 -5.56 -10.15
C TRP A 292 -14.62 -6.55 -9.04
N SER A 293 -13.34 -6.73 -8.70
CA SER A 293 -12.96 -7.56 -7.56
C SER A 293 -13.42 -6.99 -6.21
N TYR A 294 -13.77 -5.70 -6.13
CA TYR A 294 -14.32 -5.10 -4.91
C TYR A 294 -15.84 -5.01 -4.91
N GLU A 295 -16.47 -4.97 -6.09
CA GLU A 295 -17.91 -4.72 -6.21
C GLU A 295 -18.75 -6.00 -6.43
N GLN A 296 -18.14 -7.13 -6.78
CA GLN A 296 -18.87 -8.39 -6.93
C GLN A 296 -19.00 -9.12 -5.57
N PRO A 297 -20.19 -9.63 -5.21
CA PRO A 297 -20.34 -10.53 -4.08
C PRO A 297 -19.65 -11.88 -4.36
N ASP A 298 -19.08 -12.50 -3.33
CA ASP A 298 -18.36 -13.77 -3.43
C ASP A 298 -19.20 -14.83 -4.18
N GLY A 299 -18.71 -15.31 -5.33
CA GLY A 299 -19.34 -16.41 -6.08
C GLY A 299 -19.42 -16.25 -7.60
N ALA A 300 -19.14 -15.08 -8.16
CA ALA A 300 -19.06 -14.91 -9.61
C ALA A 300 -17.69 -15.36 -10.14
N SER A 301 -17.66 -16.55 -10.74
CA SER A 301 -16.46 -17.05 -11.43
C SER A 301 -16.05 -16.11 -12.56
N ASP A 302 -14.78 -15.73 -12.57
CA ASP A 302 -14.13 -14.89 -13.58
C ASP A 302 -13.97 -15.68 -14.89
N SER A 303 -15.09 -16.00 -15.52
CA SER A 303 -15.20 -16.83 -16.72
C SER A 303 -15.43 -15.97 -17.96
N ASN A 304 -14.51 -15.05 -18.23
CA ASN A 304 -14.36 -14.49 -19.58
C ASN A 304 -12.96 -13.90 -19.83
N TYR A 305 -11.93 -14.74 -19.69
CA TYR A 305 -10.65 -14.49 -20.37
C TYR A 305 -10.81 -14.81 -21.87
N GLY A 306 -11.63 -14.02 -22.56
CA GLY A 306 -11.58 -13.96 -24.02
C GLY A 306 -10.16 -13.54 -24.45
N GLN A 307 -9.71 -13.97 -25.63
CA GLN A 307 -8.40 -13.63 -26.18
C GLN A 307 -8.09 -12.12 -26.03
N LEU A 308 -7.18 -11.80 -25.11
CA LEU A 308 -6.75 -10.42 -24.83
C LEU A 308 -6.10 -9.84 -26.09
N ASN A 309 -6.78 -8.89 -26.74
CA ASN A 309 -6.19 -8.18 -27.87
C ASN A 309 -5.17 -7.12 -27.40
N GLN A 310 -4.27 -6.70 -28.30
CA GLN A 310 -3.22 -5.71 -27.98
C GLN A 310 -3.75 -4.36 -27.45
N LYS A 311 -4.98 -3.97 -27.79
CA LYS A 311 -5.59 -2.72 -27.32
C LYS A 311 -6.00 -2.83 -25.85
N MET A 312 -6.55 -3.98 -25.44
CA MET A 312 -6.88 -4.27 -24.05
C MET A 312 -5.63 -4.39 -23.17
N LEU A 313 -4.57 -5.04 -23.67
CA LEU A 313 -3.29 -5.17 -22.94
C LEU A 313 -2.67 -3.81 -22.58
N LYS A 314 -2.90 -2.75 -23.36
CA LYS A 314 -2.38 -1.40 -23.06
C LYS A 314 -3.03 -0.76 -21.83
N GLN A 315 -4.19 -1.25 -21.40
CA GLN A 315 -4.87 -0.78 -20.20
C GLN A 315 -4.30 -1.39 -18.93
N TYR A 316 -3.53 -2.49 -19.03
CA TYR A 316 -2.82 -3.08 -17.91
C TYR A 316 -1.51 -2.34 -17.64
N GLY A 317 -1.10 -2.35 -16.37
CA GLY A 317 0.23 -1.91 -15.97
C GLY A 317 1.33 -2.76 -16.64
N LYS A 318 2.55 -2.22 -16.75
CA LYS A 318 3.64 -2.90 -17.50
C LYS A 318 4.01 -4.25 -16.91
N PHE A 319 4.01 -4.36 -15.59
CA PHE A 319 4.34 -5.59 -14.88
C PHE A 319 3.23 -6.62 -15.10
N GLN A 320 1.97 -6.23 -14.89
CA GLN A 320 0.82 -7.11 -15.08
C GLN A 320 0.68 -7.59 -16.51
N ARG A 321 0.83 -6.69 -17.49
CA ARG A 321 0.82 -7.05 -18.92
C ARG A 321 1.88 -8.11 -19.25
N LYS A 322 3.06 -8.02 -18.65
CA LYS A 322 4.14 -8.98 -18.89
C LYS A 322 3.81 -10.37 -18.31
N ASN A 323 3.20 -10.41 -17.13
CA ASN A 323 2.71 -11.67 -16.56
C ASN A 323 1.71 -12.35 -17.50
N LEU A 324 0.74 -11.58 -18.02
CA LEU A 324 -0.25 -12.05 -19.00
C LEU A 324 0.39 -12.54 -20.30
N GLU A 325 1.33 -11.78 -20.88
CA GLU A 325 2.03 -12.16 -22.13
C GLU A 325 2.87 -13.44 -21.98
N THR A 326 3.36 -13.73 -20.78
CA THR A 326 4.24 -14.88 -20.54
C THR A 326 3.50 -16.14 -20.11
N GLY A 327 2.19 -16.07 -19.89
CA GLY A 327 1.36 -17.15 -19.36
C GLY A 327 1.61 -17.46 -17.88
N TYR A 328 2.38 -16.61 -17.19
CA TYR A 328 2.72 -16.79 -15.78
C TYR A 328 1.64 -16.14 -14.93
N ALA A 329 0.62 -16.91 -14.58
CA ALA A 329 -0.54 -16.48 -13.78
C ALA A 329 -0.42 -16.91 -12.31
N ASP A 330 0.80 -16.93 -11.76
CA ASP A 330 0.95 -17.17 -10.32
C ASP A 330 0.49 -15.92 -9.55
N LYS A 331 -0.51 -16.10 -8.68
CA LYS A 331 -1.09 -15.03 -7.84
C LYS A 331 -0.08 -14.45 -6.85
N ASN A 332 1.00 -15.18 -6.55
CA ASN A 332 2.02 -14.77 -5.60
C ASN A 332 3.15 -13.92 -6.23
N ASN A 333 3.06 -13.66 -7.54
CA ASN A 333 4.07 -12.94 -8.32
C ASN A 333 3.92 -11.41 -8.19
N ALA A 334 4.02 -10.87 -6.98
CA ALA A 334 3.89 -9.44 -6.70
C ALA A 334 5.17 -8.67 -7.08
N LEU A 335 5.03 -7.45 -7.60
CA LEU A 335 6.16 -6.57 -7.90
C LEU A 335 7.00 -6.27 -6.65
N ALA A 336 6.38 -6.27 -5.47
CA ALA A 336 7.04 -6.11 -4.18
C ALA A 336 8.14 -7.17 -3.95
N VAL A 337 7.89 -8.42 -4.33
CA VAL A 337 8.87 -9.52 -4.22
C VAL A 337 10.09 -9.23 -5.10
N PHE A 338 9.87 -8.81 -6.35
CA PHE A 338 10.98 -8.43 -7.23
C PHE A 338 11.68 -7.14 -6.79
N LEU A 339 10.99 -6.26 -6.09
CA LEU A 339 11.60 -5.07 -5.51
C LEU A 339 12.62 -5.49 -4.46
N VAL A 340 12.23 -6.34 -3.49
CA VAL A 340 13.16 -6.91 -2.49
C VAL A 340 14.31 -7.63 -3.19
N ALA A 341 13.99 -8.52 -4.12
CA ALA A 341 15.00 -9.30 -4.81
C ALA A 341 15.99 -8.43 -5.59
N SER A 342 15.53 -7.32 -6.18
CA SER A 342 16.40 -6.38 -6.91
C SER A 342 17.31 -5.59 -5.98
N VAL A 343 16.85 -5.26 -4.77
CA VAL A 343 17.66 -4.60 -3.74
C VAL A 343 18.79 -5.53 -3.29
N LEU A 344 18.48 -6.81 -3.05
CA LEU A 344 19.46 -7.83 -2.70
C LEU A 344 20.48 -8.06 -3.84
N GLU A 345 20.02 -8.22 -5.08
CA GLU A 345 20.92 -8.41 -6.24
C GLU A 345 21.84 -7.20 -6.45
N THR A 346 21.32 -5.97 -6.30
CA THR A 346 22.12 -4.74 -6.45
C THR A 346 23.27 -4.69 -5.45
N LYS A 347 23.05 -5.24 -4.25
CA LYS A 347 24.02 -5.27 -3.16
C LYS A 347 24.80 -6.59 -3.05
N ASN A 348 24.58 -7.53 -3.96
CA ASN A 348 25.15 -8.88 -3.91
C ASN A 348 26.67 -8.87 -3.61
N LYS A 349 27.44 -8.05 -4.35
CA LYS A 349 28.91 -7.98 -4.17
C LYS A 349 29.35 -7.55 -2.77
N GLN A 350 28.55 -6.71 -2.11
CA GLN A 350 28.81 -6.24 -0.76
C GLN A 350 28.39 -7.32 0.24
N ILE A 351 27.19 -7.86 0.07
CA ILE A 351 26.64 -8.93 0.94
C ILE A 351 27.59 -10.13 0.98
N LEU A 352 28.04 -10.64 -0.17
CA LEU A 352 28.96 -11.79 -0.25
C LEU A 352 30.34 -11.55 0.38
N LYS A 353 30.75 -10.30 0.60
CA LYS A 353 32.08 -9.95 1.11
C LYS A 353 32.07 -9.53 2.57
N GLU A 354 31.04 -8.79 2.96
CA GLU A 354 31.01 -8.01 4.20
C GLU A 354 29.98 -8.54 5.19
N ALA A 355 28.89 -9.16 4.73
CA ALA A 355 27.82 -9.59 5.62
C ALA A 355 28.23 -10.84 6.40
N LYS A 356 28.37 -10.69 7.72
CA LYS A 356 28.57 -11.80 8.66
C LYS A 356 27.27 -12.21 9.38
N GLY A 357 26.22 -11.41 9.22
CA GLY A 357 24.89 -11.66 9.78
C GLY A 357 23.80 -10.86 9.06
N LEU A 358 22.54 -11.22 9.33
CA LEU A 358 21.36 -10.66 8.64
C LEU A 358 21.11 -9.17 8.96
N ASP A 359 21.50 -8.70 10.15
CA ASP A 359 21.29 -7.31 10.57
C ASP A 359 22.11 -6.30 9.75
N GLU A 360 23.31 -6.67 9.33
CA GLU A 360 24.18 -5.85 8.48
C GLU A 360 23.56 -5.65 7.08
N ILE A 361 22.83 -6.65 6.58
CA ILE A 361 22.10 -6.57 5.31
C ILE A 361 20.99 -5.52 5.40
N LEU A 362 20.27 -5.47 6.52
CA LEU A 362 19.14 -4.55 6.73
C LEU A 362 19.57 -3.10 6.98
N GLY A 363 20.64 -2.90 7.76
CA GLY A 363 21.15 -1.57 8.12
C GLY A 363 21.49 -0.73 6.89
N ASP A 364 22.16 -1.31 5.91
CA ASP A 364 22.57 -0.57 4.70
C ASP A 364 21.41 -0.29 3.74
N ILE A 365 20.32 -1.08 3.77
CA ILE A 365 19.20 -0.95 2.82
C ILE A 365 18.34 0.29 3.17
N THR A 366 18.28 0.66 4.45
CA THR A 366 17.35 1.68 4.94
C THR A 366 17.82 3.10 4.55
N GLY A 367 16.95 3.91 3.96
CA GLY A 367 17.19 5.35 3.70
C GLY A 367 18.00 5.72 2.45
N ASN A 368 18.62 4.75 1.76
CA ASN A 368 19.45 5.00 0.57
C ASN A 368 18.85 4.56 -0.76
N LEU A 369 17.63 4.01 -0.75
CA LEU A 369 16.98 3.52 -1.96
C LEU A 369 16.42 4.66 -2.83
N ASP A 370 16.50 4.48 -4.15
CA ASP A 370 15.79 5.32 -5.12
C ASP A 370 14.60 4.50 -5.67
N ALA A 371 13.39 4.93 -5.35
CA ALA A 371 12.16 4.21 -5.68
C ALA A 371 12.01 3.97 -7.20
N LYS A 372 12.39 4.94 -8.04
CA LYS A 372 12.30 4.79 -9.50
C LYS A 372 13.29 3.76 -9.99
N LYS A 373 14.54 3.84 -9.53
CA LYS A 373 15.58 2.88 -9.88
C LYS A 373 15.17 1.48 -9.41
N ALA A 374 14.69 1.35 -8.17
CA ALA A 374 14.25 0.09 -7.60
C ALA A 374 13.15 -0.57 -8.46
N CYS A 375 12.09 0.14 -8.84
CA CYS A 375 11.07 -0.42 -9.74
C CYS A 375 11.62 -0.82 -11.12
N GLN A 376 12.60 -0.10 -11.66
CA GLN A 376 13.21 -0.43 -12.95
C GLN A 376 14.07 -1.69 -12.85
N GLU A 377 14.89 -1.82 -11.81
CA GLU A 377 15.68 -3.03 -11.56
C GLU A 377 14.77 -4.23 -11.24
N ALA A 378 13.69 -4.03 -10.47
CA ALA A 378 12.68 -5.06 -10.23
C ALA A 378 12.07 -5.60 -11.54
N LEU A 379 11.72 -4.73 -12.49
CA LEU A 379 11.24 -5.18 -13.81
C LEU A 379 12.32 -5.95 -14.59
N LYS A 380 13.59 -5.54 -14.53
CA LYS A 380 14.69 -6.27 -15.20
C LYS A 380 14.89 -7.64 -14.56
N LEU A 381 14.81 -7.73 -13.24
CA LEU A 381 14.86 -8.99 -12.50
C LEU A 381 13.69 -9.89 -12.86
N GLN A 382 12.48 -9.31 -12.92
CA GLN A 382 11.29 -9.71 -13.69
C GLN A 382 11.63 -10.58 -14.90
N ASN A 383 12.19 -9.88 -15.88
CA ASN A 383 12.59 -10.46 -17.16
C ASN A 383 13.61 -11.59 -17.01
N LYS A 384 14.61 -11.42 -16.15
CA LYS A 384 15.69 -12.38 -15.93
C LYS A 384 15.14 -13.69 -15.35
N TYR A 385 14.27 -13.59 -14.34
CA TYR A 385 13.59 -14.71 -13.72
C TYR A 385 12.71 -15.46 -14.73
N LEU A 386 11.78 -14.77 -15.40
CA LEU A 386 10.86 -15.40 -16.37
C LEU A 386 11.59 -16.10 -17.53
N LYS A 387 12.76 -15.60 -17.95
CA LYS A 387 13.59 -16.25 -18.98
C LYS A 387 14.27 -17.52 -18.47
N LYS A 388 14.69 -17.54 -17.21
CA LYS A 388 15.37 -18.69 -16.58
C LYS A 388 14.37 -19.76 -16.16
N ALA A 389 13.23 -19.38 -15.59
CA ALA A 389 12.18 -20.30 -15.16
C ALA A 389 11.52 -21.06 -16.32
N LYS A 390 11.66 -20.57 -17.57
CA LYS A 390 11.22 -21.24 -18.80
C LYS A 390 12.23 -22.23 -19.38
N ARG A 391 13.45 -22.33 -18.82
CA ARG A 391 14.42 -23.33 -19.23
C ARG A 391 14.14 -24.61 -18.42
N PRO A 392 13.82 -25.74 -19.08
CA PRO A 392 13.51 -26.99 -18.42
C PRO A 392 14.70 -27.52 -17.60
#